data_AF-A0A7Y9X558-F1
#
_entry.id   AF-A0A7Y9X558-F1
#
_cell.length_a   1.000
_cell.length_b   1.000
_cell.length_c   1.000
_cell.angle_alpha   90.00
_cell.angle_beta   90.00
_cell.angle_gamma   90.00
#
_symmetry.space_group_name_H-M   'P 1'
#
loop_
_entity.id
_entity.type
_entity.pdbx_description
1 polymer ?
#
loop_
_entity_poly.entity_id
_entity_poly.type
_entity_poly.pdbx_seq_one_letter_code
_entity_poly.pdbx_strand_id
1 'polypeptide(L)'
;MSHRQAEPGDLLERPITVHLPSRVTLLAALLLLPLTACADPEGAGPLAAPSASDTPTADAPTPGAPRPAQPAAPPSRAFTPPLSRTLPPSIGTPPKPPKPTPPTDLRDSGLIAGHITRGGSGPCYGLVAEDGRAYALHGPGAGNLTEGSFVTLRVVSRSSDIDCGPGIRVSIVAP
;
A
#
# COMPACT_ATOMS: atom_id res chain seq x y z
N MET A 1 -64.60 34.29 36.61
CA MET A 1 -63.59 34.57 35.56
C MET A 1 -62.36 33.77 35.89
N SER A 2 -62.01 32.84 35.01
CA SER A 2 -60.84 31.95 35.05
C SER A 2 -59.55 32.71 35.27
N HIS A 3 -58.64 32.17 36.08
CA HIS A 3 -57.25 32.00 35.69
C HIS A 3 -56.67 30.78 36.42
N ARG A 4 -56.54 29.67 35.66
CA ARG A 4 -55.54 28.64 35.94
C ARG A 4 -54.20 29.24 35.50
N GLN A 5 -53.20 29.27 36.37
CA GLN A 5 -51.81 29.29 35.95
C GLN A 5 -51.07 28.14 36.62
N ALA A 6 -50.54 27.30 35.75
CA ALA A 6 -49.75 26.13 36.05
C ALA A 6 -48.37 26.54 36.54
N GLU A 7 -47.87 25.78 37.53
CA GLU A 7 -46.47 25.63 37.89
C GLU A 7 -45.63 25.15 36.68
N PRO A 8 -44.55 25.86 36.33
CA PRO A 8 -43.40 25.28 35.69
C PRO A 8 -42.30 25.06 36.74
N GLY A 9 -41.96 23.80 36.97
CA GLY A 9 -40.87 23.39 37.85
C GLY A 9 -39.55 24.01 37.42
N ASP A 10 -39.09 24.95 38.23
CA ASP A 10 -37.77 25.58 38.17
C ASP A 10 -36.73 24.62 38.78
N LEU A 11 -36.42 23.57 38.03
CA LEU A 11 -35.33 22.66 38.36
C LEU A 11 -34.30 22.63 37.22
N LEU A 12 -33.15 23.21 37.55
CA LEU A 12 -31.84 23.02 36.92
C LEU A 12 -31.63 23.69 35.56
N GLU A 13 -31.71 25.02 35.53
CA GLU A 13 -30.80 25.79 34.66
C GLU A 13 -29.67 26.38 35.51
N ARG A 14 -28.66 25.57 35.82
CA ARG A 14 -27.37 26.07 36.26
C ARG A 14 -26.53 26.31 35.01
N PRO A 15 -26.26 27.57 34.61
CA PRO A 15 -25.21 27.82 33.64
C PRO A 15 -23.88 27.39 34.26
N ILE A 16 -23.29 26.32 33.74
CA ILE A 16 -21.90 25.97 34.01
C ILE A 16 -21.07 26.97 33.22
N THR A 17 -20.83 28.14 33.81
CA THR A 17 -19.82 29.08 33.34
C THR A 17 -18.47 28.43 33.55
N VAL A 18 -17.99 27.71 32.53
CA VAL A 18 -16.61 27.23 32.48
C VAL A 18 -15.74 28.47 32.26
N HIS A 19 -15.21 29.01 33.36
CA HIS A 19 -14.14 30.00 33.33
C HIS A 19 -12.90 29.33 32.75
N LEU A 20 -12.71 29.42 31.43
CA LEU A 20 -11.43 29.10 30.80
C LEU A 20 -10.42 30.18 31.23
N PRO A 21 -9.29 29.83 31.87
CA PRO A 21 -8.24 30.78 32.14
C PRO A 21 -7.60 31.18 30.80
N SER A 22 -8.01 32.34 30.28
CA SER A 22 -7.32 33.05 29.22
C SER A 22 -5.93 33.44 29.74
N ARG A 23 -4.95 32.57 29.48
CA ARG A 23 -3.53 32.79 29.73
C ARG A 23 -2.74 32.22 28.57
N VAL A 24 -2.77 32.92 27.43
CA VAL A 24 -1.67 32.83 26.47
C VAL A 24 -1.14 34.23 26.28
N THR A 25 -0.15 34.48 27.12
CA THR A 25 0.67 35.68 27.22
C THR A 25 1.31 35.97 25.88
N LEU A 26 1.12 37.21 25.43
CA LEU A 26 1.89 37.92 24.43
C LEU A 26 3.40 37.69 24.65
N LEU A 27 4.10 37.08 23.70
CA LEU A 27 5.56 37.18 23.62
C LEU A 27 6.01 37.30 22.16
N ALA A 28 6.58 38.46 21.88
CA ALA A 28 7.28 38.82 20.67
C ALA A 28 8.65 38.12 20.59
N ALA A 29 9.00 37.62 19.41
CA ALA A 29 10.38 37.44 18.95
C ALA A 29 10.34 37.26 17.41
N LEU A 30 10.63 38.31 16.63
CA LEU A 30 11.94 38.59 16.02
C LEU A 30 12.46 37.50 15.06
N LEU A 31 12.45 37.88 13.78
CA LEU A 31 13.55 37.79 12.80
C LEU A 31 13.83 36.51 11.99
N LEU A 32 13.89 36.77 10.66
CA LEU A 32 14.71 36.19 9.59
C LEU A 32 14.16 34.96 8.84
N LEU A 33 13.90 35.13 7.54
CA LEU A 33 14.53 34.37 6.42
C LEU A 33 13.93 34.80 5.04
N PRO A 34 14.72 35.34 4.11
CA PRO A 34 14.49 35.11 2.69
C PRO A 34 15.67 34.30 2.12
N LEU A 35 15.47 33.00 1.93
CA LEU A 35 16.35 32.16 1.12
C LEU A 35 15.58 31.76 -0.14
N THR A 36 15.55 32.69 -1.10
CA THR A 36 15.18 32.41 -2.48
C THR A 36 16.44 32.53 -3.33
N ALA A 37 17.12 31.41 -3.54
CA ALA A 37 18.09 31.26 -4.62
C ALA A 37 17.80 29.93 -5.34
N CYS A 38 17.24 30.08 -6.54
CA CYS A 38 17.00 29.04 -7.52
C CYS A 38 18.32 28.56 -8.14
N ALA A 39 18.47 27.26 -8.40
CA ALA A 39 18.99 26.73 -9.66
C ALA A 39 18.95 25.18 -9.66
N ASP A 40 18.17 24.65 -10.60
CA ASP A 40 18.18 23.30 -11.16
C ASP A 40 18.80 23.44 -12.59
N PRO A 41 18.95 22.40 -13.43
CA PRO A 41 19.73 21.17 -13.36
C PRO A 41 20.85 21.12 -14.44
N GLU A 42 21.85 20.25 -14.27
CA GLU A 42 22.65 19.70 -15.38
C GLU A 42 22.55 18.16 -15.28
N GLY A 43 22.24 17.37 -16.30
CA GLY A 43 22.37 17.60 -17.73
C GLY A 43 23.27 16.50 -18.31
N ALA A 44 22.67 15.60 -19.10
CA ALA A 44 23.31 14.62 -20.00
C ALA A 44 24.14 13.48 -19.35
N GLY A 45 24.09 12.24 -19.81
CA GLY A 45 23.45 11.60 -20.96
C GLY A 45 23.85 10.10 -20.97
N PRO A 46 23.14 9.25 -21.74
CA PRO A 46 23.39 7.81 -21.77
C PRO A 46 24.48 7.46 -22.79
N LEU A 47 25.45 6.64 -22.39
CA LEU A 47 26.39 6.01 -23.32
C LEU A 47 26.05 4.54 -23.48
N ALA A 48 25.74 4.20 -24.73
CA ALA A 48 25.39 2.87 -25.22
C ALA A 48 26.64 2.04 -25.59
N ALA A 49 26.53 0.72 -25.33
CA ALA A 49 26.99 -0.45 -26.12
C ALA A 49 28.50 -0.55 -26.50
N PRO A 50 29.10 -1.76 -26.69
CA PRO A 50 28.60 -2.80 -27.59
C PRO A 50 28.74 -4.28 -27.14
N SER A 51 27.92 -5.11 -27.79
CA SER A 51 28.03 -6.57 -27.89
C SER A 51 29.09 -6.98 -28.91
N ALA A 52 29.85 -8.03 -28.57
CA ALA A 52 30.75 -8.81 -29.42
C ALA A 52 30.89 -10.19 -28.73
N SER A 53 31.06 -11.35 -29.35
CA SER A 53 31.35 -11.69 -30.74
C SER A 53 31.23 -13.23 -30.88
N ASP A 54 30.81 -13.66 -32.08
CA ASP A 54 31.39 -14.73 -32.90
C ASP A 54 31.40 -16.20 -32.42
N THR A 55 30.48 -16.96 -33.02
CA THR A 55 30.62 -18.37 -33.41
C THR A 55 31.52 -18.55 -34.63
N PRO A 56 32.36 -19.60 -34.66
CA PRO A 56 32.68 -20.28 -35.91
C PRO A 56 32.49 -21.80 -35.80
N THR A 57 31.58 -22.35 -36.62
CA THR A 57 31.53 -23.78 -36.97
C THR A 57 32.29 -23.95 -38.28
N ALA A 58 33.30 -24.83 -38.29
CA ALA A 58 34.04 -25.23 -39.47
C ALA A 58 33.63 -26.65 -39.89
N ASP A 59 33.40 -26.81 -41.19
CA ASP A 59 32.93 -28.02 -41.86
C ASP A 59 34.09 -28.83 -42.48
N ALA A 60 33.93 -30.17 -42.47
CA ALA A 60 34.50 -31.19 -43.38
C ALA A 60 36.03 -31.51 -43.39
N PRO A 61 36.51 -32.61 -44.02
CA PRO A 61 36.00 -34.00 -44.14
C PRO A 61 37.05 -35.12 -43.83
N THR A 62 36.57 -36.36 -43.70
CA THR A 62 37.31 -37.64 -43.48
C THR A 62 38.00 -38.18 -44.76
N PRO A 63 39.21 -38.80 -44.66
CA PRO A 63 39.39 -40.23 -44.98
C PRO A 63 40.43 -40.93 -44.06
N GLY A 64 40.18 -42.08 -43.43
CA GLY A 64 40.26 -43.42 -44.04
C GLY A 64 41.61 -44.11 -43.76
N ALA A 65 41.70 -44.97 -42.73
CA ALA A 65 42.85 -45.86 -42.46
C ALA A 65 42.42 -47.08 -41.59
N PRO A 66 43.15 -48.21 -41.63
CA PRO A 66 42.58 -49.57 -41.61
C PRO A 66 42.29 -50.19 -40.23
N ARG A 67 41.33 -51.12 -40.22
CA ARG A 67 40.85 -51.94 -39.09
C ARG A 67 41.96 -52.86 -38.53
N PRO A 68 42.30 -52.79 -37.24
CA PRO A 68 43.08 -53.82 -36.56
C PRO A 68 42.24 -55.09 -36.32
N ALA A 69 42.92 -56.24 -36.35
CA ALA A 69 42.34 -57.56 -36.17
C ALA A 69 41.57 -57.71 -34.83
N GLN A 70 40.45 -58.43 -34.91
CA GLN A 70 39.49 -58.67 -33.84
C GLN A 70 40.06 -59.71 -32.85
N PRO A 71 40.19 -59.41 -31.54
CA PRO A 71 40.55 -60.40 -30.53
C PRO A 71 39.43 -61.46 -30.36
N ALA A 72 39.85 -62.70 -30.13
CA ALA A 72 38.96 -63.84 -29.91
C ALA A 72 37.93 -63.60 -28.79
N ALA A 73 36.70 -64.05 -29.00
CA ALA A 73 35.61 -63.93 -28.03
C ALA A 73 35.94 -64.67 -26.72
N PRO A 74 35.67 -64.07 -25.54
CA PRO A 74 35.83 -64.76 -24.27
C PRO A 74 34.77 -65.87 -24.09
N PRO A 75 35.05 -66.91 -23.29
CA PRO A 75 34.13 -68.02 -23.07
C PRO A 75 32.81 -67.56 -22.46
N SER A 76 31.71 -68.13 -22.95
CA SER A 76 30.34 -67.86 -22.51
C SER A 76 30.20 -67.98 -21.00
N ARG A 77 29.88 -66.86 -20.34
CA ARG A 77 29.56 -66.84 -18.90
C ARG A 77 28.29 -67.66 -18.65
N ALA A 78 28.32 -68.48 -17.60
CA ALA A 78 27.17 -69.22 -17.12
C ALA A 78 25.96 -68.29 -16.90
N PHE A 79 24.81 -68.67 -17.43
CA PHE A 79 23.57 -67.93 -17.29
C PHE A 79 22.99 -68.19 -15.89
N THR A 80 23.21 -67.27 -14.96
CA THR A 80 22.48 -67.23 -13.69
C THR A 80 21.08 -66.65 -13.96
N PRO A 81 19.99 -67.35 -13.60
CA PRO A 81 18.65 -66.77 -13.71
C PRO A 81 18.56 -65.53 -12.82
N PRO A 82 17.97 -64.42 -13.30
CA PRO A 82 17.87 -63.21 -12.50
C PRO A 82 16.91 -63.46 -11.32
N LEU A 83 17.27 -62.93 -10.15
CA LEU A 83 16.38 -62.91 -8.99
C LEU A 83 15.16 -62.02 -9.29
N SER A 84 13.95 -62.51 -9.02
CA SER A 84 12.71 -61.74 -9.19
C SER A 84 12.73 -60.49 -8.30
N ARG A 85 12.38 -59.35 -8.89
CA ARG A 85 12.21 -58.09 -8.14
C ARG A 85 10.91 -58.12 -7.34
N THR A 86 11.01 -58.05 -6.02
CA THR A 86 9.87 -57.72 -5.16
C THR A 86 9.50 -56.25 -5.35
N LEU A 87 8.23 -55.98 -5.67
CA LEU A 87 7.74 -54.59 -5.76
C LEU A 87 7.68 -53.99 -4.35
N PRO A 88 8.31 -52.83 -4.11
CA PRO A 88 8.18 -52.15 -2.83
C PRO A 88 6.74 -51.69 -2.61
N PRO A 89 6.27 -51.61 -1.35
CA PRO A 89 4.95 -51.08 -1.05
C PRO A 89 4.83 -49.63 -1.54
N SER A 90 3.72 -49.32 -2.20
CA SER A 90 3.43 -47.96 -2.64
C SER A 90 3.03 -47.11 -1.43
N ILE A 91 3.90 -46.17 -1.05
CA ILE A 91 3.56 -45.15 -0.05
C ILE A 91 2.69 -44.10 -0.77
N GLY A 92 1.44 -43.99 -0.35
CA GLY A 92 0.50 -43.04 -0.93
C GLY A 92 0.95 -41.59 -0.79
N THR A 93 0.53 -40.74 -1.71
CA THR A 93 0.82 -39.31 -1.67
C THR A 93 0.13 -38.68 -0.45
N PRO A 94 0.86 -37.90 0.37
CA PRO A 94 0.25 -37.21 1.51
C PRO A 94 -0.82 -36.21 1.02
N PRO A 95 -1.87 -35.98 1.84
CA PRO A 95 -2.91 -35.02 1.50
C PRO A 95 -2.33 -33.61 1.31
N LYS A 96 -2.89 -32.88 0.35
CA LYS A 96 -2.46 -31.51 0.06
C LYS A 96 -2.72 -30.61 1.28
N PRO A 97 -1.78 -29.70 1.62
CA PRO A 97 -1.99 -28.73 2.68
C PRO A 97 -3.28 -27.90 2.44
N PRO A 98 -3.96 -27.47 3.53
CA PRO A 98 -5.09 -26.57 3.43
C PRO A 98 -4.72 -25.27 2.72
N LYS A 99 -5.71 -24.65 2.05
CA LYS A 99 -5.51 -23.34 1.42
C LYS A 99 -5.26 -22.28 2.51
N PRO A 100 -4.29 -21.35 2.33
CA PRO A 100 -4.11 -20.23 3.24
C PRO A 100 -5.38 -19.40 3.37
N THR A 101 -5.75 -19.07 4.61
CA THR A 101 -6.78 -18.08 4.91
C THR A 101 -6.27 -16.67 4.64
N PRO A 102 -7.17 -15.72 4.31
CA PRO A 102 -6.78 -14.32 4.19
C PRO A 102 -6.19 -13.79 5.49
N PRO A 103 -5.31 -12.78 5.42
CA PRO A 103 -4.73 -12.15 6.59
C PRO A 103 -5.82 -11.55 7.49
N THR A 104 -5.67 -11.70 8.79
CA THR A 104 -6.60 -11.15 9.79
C THR A 104 -6.53 -9.61 9.85
N ASP A 105 -5.43 -9.00 9.37
CA ASP A 105 -5.18 -7.55 9.40
C ASP A 105 -5.59 -6.82 8.12
N LEU A 106 -6.43 -7.43 7.28
CA LEU A 106 -6.89 -6.81 6.03
C LEU A 106 -7.74 -5.56 6.35
N ARG A 107 -7.17 -4.37 6.10
CA ARG A 107 -7.88 -3.09 6.25
C ARG A 107 -8.76 -2.82 5.04
N ASP A 108 -9.98 -2.36 5.29
CA ASP A 108 -10.91 -1.98 4.22
C ASP A 108 -10.30 -0.87 3.35
N SER A 109 -10.19 -1.14 2.05
CA SER A 109 -9.73 -0.15 1.08
C SER A 109 -10.70 1.01 0.99
N GLY A 110 -10.19 2.23 1.12
CA GLY A 110 -11.00 3.45 1.03
C GLY A 110 -11.60 3.93 2.35
N LEU A 111 -11.20 3.36 3.49
CA LEU A 111 -11.42 3.98 4.80
C LEU A 111 -10.13 4.69 5.24
N ILE A 112 -10.26 5.96 5.64
CA ILE A 112 -9.16 6.76 6.17
C ILE A 112 -9.55 7.25 7.55
N ALA A 113 -8.69 7.01 8.53
CA ALA A 113 -8.82 7.55 9.88
C ALA A 113 -7.78 8.66 10.08
N GLY A 114 -8.17 9.77 10.70
CA GLY A 114 -7.29 10.91 10.90
C GLY A 114 -7.95 12.11 11.58
N HIS A 115 -7.15 13.16 11.76
CA HIS A 115 -7.61 14.44 12.32
C HIS A 115 -7.95 15.43 11.22
N ILE A 116 -9.06 16.15 11.40
CA ILE A 116 -9.44 17.28 10.55
C ILE A 116 -8.48 18.44 10.79
N THR A 117 -7.77 18.89 9.76
CA THR A 117 -6.85 20.05 9.81
C THR A 117 -7.45 21.32 9.22
N ARG A 118 -8.53 21.18 8.44
CA ARG A 118 -9.35 22.29 7.95
C ARG A 118 -10.80 21.82 7.97
N GLY A 119 -11.58 22.38 8.88
CA GLY A 119 -12.98 22.05 9.10
C GLY A 119 -13.97 23.07 8.54
N GLY A 120 -15.24 22.93 8.94
CA GLY A 120 -16.33 23.83 8.61
C GLY A 120 -17.54 23.11 8.00
N SER A 121 -18.52 23.88 7.52
CA SER A 121 -19.75 23.36 6.91
C SER A 121 -19.72 23.34 5.37
N GLY A 122 -18.57 23.64 4.77
CA GLY A 122 -18.39 23.73 3.32
C GLY A 122 -18.07 22.38 2.68
N PRO A 123 -18.02 22.26 1.34
CA PRO A 123 -17.76 20.99 0.68
C PRO A 123 -16.29 20.55 0.72
N CYS A 124 -15.38 21.38 1.24
CA CYS A 124 -13.93 21.14 1.24
C CYS A 124 -13.37 21.06 2.66
N TYR A 125 -12.54 20.05 2.90
CA TYR A 125 -11.94 19.79 4.20
C TYR A 125 -10.49 19.33 4.05
N GLY A 126 -9.70 19.52 5.10
CA GLY A 126 -8.35 18.97 5.23
C GLY A 126 -8.33 17.88 6.29
N LEU A 127 -7.62 16.78 6.01
CA LEU A 127 -7.41 15.70 6.97
C LEU A 127 -5.96 15.22 6.93
N VAL A 128 -5.38 14.97 8.09
CA VAL A 128 -4.11 14.23 8.20
C VAL A 128 -4.42 12.87 8.79
N ALA A 129 -4.12 11.82 8.04
CA ALA A 129 -4.35 10.45 8.47
C ALA A 129 -3.34 10.00 9.53
N GLU A 130 -3.64 8.89 10.20
CA GLU A 130 -2.75 8.31 11.22
C GLU A 130 -1.35 7.95 10.67
N ASP A 131 -1.23 7.69 9.37
CA ASP A 131 0.04 7.44 8.68
C ASP A 131 0.82 8.73 8.33
N GLY A 132 0.31 9.89 8.76
CA GLY A 132 0.92 11.21 8.52
C GLY A 132 0.61 11.79 7.14
N ARG A 133 -0.15 11.11 6.28
CA ARG A 133 -0.48 11.61 4.94
C ARG A 133 -1.60 12.65 5.02
N ALA A 134 -1.38 13.77 4.33
CA ALA A 134 -2.38 14.81 4.17
C ALA A 134 -3.32 14.52 3.00
N TYR A 135 -4.61 14.74 3.22
CA TYR A 135 -5.68 14.57 2.25
C TYR A 135 -6.49 15.86 2.11
N ALA A 136 -6.79 16.19 0.85
CA ALA A 136 -7.75 17.22 0.49
C ALA A 136 -9.09 16.54 0.18
N LEU A 137 -10.05 16.72 1.08
CA LEU A 137 -11.34 16.04 1.03
C LEU A 137 -12.38 16.93 0.35
N HIS A 138 -13.03 16.40 -0.67
CA HIS A 138 -14.24 16.99 -1.24
C HIS A 138 -15.46 16.14 -0.87
N GLY A 139 -16.43 16.74 -0.17
CA GLY A 139 -17.62 16.04 0.33
C GLY A 139 -18.84 16.96 0.37
N PRO A 140 -19.53 17.18 -0.76
CA PRO A 140 -20.79 17.92 -0.77
C PRO A 140 -21.80 17.14 0.07
N GLY A 141 -22.26 17.73 1.17
CA GLY A 141 -23.18 17.08 2.11
C GLY A 141 -22.51 16.22 3.20
N ALA A 142 -21.19 16.30 3.38
CA ALA A 142 -20.51 15.66 4.51
C ALA A 142 -20.83 16.31 5.88
N GLY A 143 -21.59 17.41 5.88
CA GLY A 143 -22.04 18.09 7.10
C GLY A 143 -21.03 19.12 7.59
N ASN A 144 -20.92 19.27 8.90
CA ASN A 144 -19.91 20.12 9.53
C ASN A 144 -18.82 19.22 10.13
N LEU A 145 -17.59 19.33 9.62
CA LEU A 145 -16.43 18.64 10.18
C LEU A 145 -15.64 19.63 11.03
N THR A 146 -15.58 19.40 12.34
CA THR A 146 -14.88 20.30 13.26
C THR A 146 -13.37 20.08 13.19
N GLU A 147 -12.61 21.16 13.04
CA GLU A 147 -11.13 21.11 13.08
C GLU A 147 -10.62 20.49 14.39
N GLY A 148 -9.55 19.70 14.30
CA GLY A 148 -8.98 18.92 15.40
C GLY A 148 -9.70 17.60 15.69
N SER A 149 -10.93 17.41 15.19
CA SER A 149 -11.69 16.19 15.46
C SER A 149 -11.08 14.98 14.76
N PHE A 150 -11.09 13.84 15.45
CA PHE A 150 -10.69 12.57 14.86
C PHE A 150 -11.90 11.90 14.21
N VAL A 151 -11.77 11.53 12.94
CA VAL A 151 -12.83 10.93 12.15
C VAL A 151 -12.32 9.71 11.38
N THR A 152 -13.24 8.81 11.05
CA THR A 152 -13.02 7.74 10.08
C THR A 152 -13.98 7.97 8.92
N LEU A 153 -13.44 8.19 7.73
CA LEU A 153 -14.21 8.54 6.55
C LEU A 153 -14.02 7.48 5.46
N ARG A 154 -15.12 7.15 4.79
CA ARG A 154 -15.06 6.40 3.54
C ARG A 154 -14.79 7.38 2.40
N VAL A 155 -13.80 7.08 1.58
CA VAL A 155 -13.37 7.92 0.47
C VAL A 155 -13.12 7.11 -0.78
N VAL A 156 -13.17 7.81 -1.91
CA VAL A 156 -12.70 7.31 -3.20
C VAL A 156 -11.68 8.27 -3.77
N SER A 157 -10.65 7.73 -4.41
CA SER A 157 -9.72 8.54 -5.21
C SER A 157 -10.50 9.24 -6.32
N ARG A 158 -10.37 10.56 -6.39
CA ARG A 158 -10.88 11.34 -7.53
C ARG A 158 -9.77 12.22 -8.07
N SER A 159 -9.75 12.39 -9.38
CA SER A 159 -8.98 13.42 -10.07
C SER A 159 -9.70 14.77 -10.10
N SER A 160 -10.73 14.98 -9.28
CA SER A 160 -11.72 16.05 -9.47
C SER A 160 -11.07 17.42 -9.67
N ASP A 161 -11.65 18.20 -10.60
CA ASP A 161 -11.20 19.56 -10.95
C ASP A 161 -11.35 20.57 -9.80
N ILE A 162 -11.98 20.17 -8.69
CA ILE A 162 -12.15 20.99 -7.49
C ILE A 162 -10.90 20.85 -6.62
N ASP A 163 -10.20 21.97 -6.47
CA ASP A 163 -9.06 22.10 -5.57
C ASP A 163 -9.52 22.51 -4.17
N CYS A 164 -9.60 21.53 -3.26
CA CYS A 164 -9.90 21.77 -1.84
C CYS A 164 -8.64 22.13 -1.01
N GLY A 165 -7.48 22.26 -1.65
CA GLY A 165 -6.21 22.58 -1.02
C GLY A 165 -5.15 21.47 -1.18
N PRO A 166 -4.04 21.57 -0.43
CA PRO A 166 -2.90 20.67 -0.57
C PRO A 166 -3.21 19.26 -0.06
N GLY A 167 -2.48 18.28 -0.60
CA GLY A 167 -2.55 16.88 -0.21
C GLY A 167 -3.17 15.99 -1.28
N ILE A 168 -3.44 14.74 -0.90
CA ILE A 168 -4.01 13.75 -1.82
C ILE A 168 -5.51 14.03 -1.97
N ARG A 169 -5.93 14.31 -3.20
CA ARG A 169 -7.33 14.62 -3.51
C ARG A 169 -8.19 13.37 -3.49
N VAL A 170 -9.22 13.37 -2.64
CA VAL A 170 -10.20 12.29 -2.53
C VAL A 170 -11.59 12.86 -2.30
N SER A 171 -12.61 12.07 -2.55
CA SER A 171 -13.99 12.45 -2.25
C SER A 171 -14.59 11.60 -1.15
N ILE A 172 -15.28 12.24 -0.22
CA ILE A 172 -16.05 11.56 0.83
C ILE A 172 -17.25 10.90 0.15
N VAL A 173 -17.44 9.60 0.41
CA VAL A 173 -18.64 8.87 0.02
C VAL A 173 -19.50 8.70 1.25
N ALA A 174 -20.77 9.07 1.14
CA ALA A 174 -21.74 8.79 2.19
C ALA A 174 -21.74 7.27 2.49
N PRO A 175 -21.93 6.88 3.76
CA PRO A 175 -22.12 5.49 4.13
C PRO A 175 -23.31 4.86 3.41
#